data_AF-A0A2M9CUF7-F1
#
_entry.id   AF-A0A2M9CUF7-F1
#
_cell.length_a   1.000
_cell.length_b   1.000
_cell.length_c   1.000
_cell.angle_alpha   90.00
_cell.angle_beta   90.00
_cell.angle_gamma   90.00
#
_symmetry.space_group_name_H-M   'P 1'
#
loop_
_entity.id
_entity.type
_entity.pdbx_description
1 polymer ?
#
loop_
_entity_poly.entity_id
_entity_poly.type
_entity_poly.pdbx_seq_one_letter_code
_entity_poly.pdbx_strand_id
1 'polypeptide(L)'
;MEQTHSTQGTTSENGKMVSVLSYLTIIGWVIAYVMHNNEKSELGAFHLRQTIGLYIIGICIWIAQMMLVLIPVLGWIIGVLMIFLYIGLLILWLIGLIAAINGNMKPIPVIGKNAQHWFSGIK
;
A
#
# COMPACT_ATOMS: atom_id res chain seq x y z
N MET A 1 1.10 39.89 -19.81
CA MET A 1 1.43 39.46 -18.43
C MET A 1 0.69 38.16 -18.21
N GLU A 2 1.30 37.03 -18.57
CA GLU A 2 0.69 35.71 -18.32
C GLU A 2 0.94 35.37 -16.85
N GLN A 3 -0.08 35.48 -16.00
CA GLN A 3 0.03 35.09 -14.60
C GLN A 3 0.06 33.56 -14.50
N THR A 4 1.25 32.99 -14.39
CA THR A 4 1.47 31.59 -13.99
C THR A 4 1.23 31.45 -12.48
N HIS A 5 -0.02 31.49 -12.05
CA HIS A 5 -0.40 31.24 -10.65
C HIS A 5 -1.41 30.07 -10.60
N SER A 6 -0.97 28.88 -10.16
CA SER A 6 -1.70 27.95 -9.25
C SER A 6 -1.34 26.45 -9.33
N THR A 7 -0.45 25.99 -10.22
CA THR A 7 -0.25 24.52 -10.41
C THR A 7 0.41 23.79 -9.24
N GLN A 8 1.25 24.44 -8.42
CA GLN A 8 2.00 23.73 -7.37
C GLN A 8 1.19 23.37 -6.11
N GLY A 9 0.09 24.07 -5.82
CA GLY A 9 -0.76 23.78 -4.67
C GLY A 9 -1.63 22.53 -4.86
N THR A 10 -2.22 22.38 -6.06
CA THR A 10 -3.16 21.31 -6.37
C THR A 10 -2.49 19.95 -6.59
N THR A 11 -1.31 19.91 -7.24
CA THR A 11 -0.60 18.64 -7.52
C THR A 11 -0.07 17.98 -6.25
N SER A 12 0.32 18.76 -5.24
CA SER A 12 0.72 18.24 -3.92
C SER A 12 -0.46 17.59 -3.17
N GLU A 13 -1.63 18.25 -3.18
CA GLU A 13 -2.83 17.73 -2.51
C GLU A 13 -3.38 16.48 -3.19
N ASN A 14 -3.41 16.45 -4.53
CA ASN A 14 -3.86 15.29 -5.28
C ASN A 14 -2.94 14.08 -5.07
N GLY A 15 -1.62 14.28 -5.02
CA GLY A 15 -0.67 13.21 -4.69
C GLY A 15 -0.87 12.65 -3.28
N LYS A 16 -1.17 13.51 -2.31
CA LYS A 16 -1.49 13.09 -0.93
C LYS A 16 -2.80 12.31 -0.87
N MET A 17 -3.83 12.76 -1.59
CA MET A 17 -5.12 12.07 -1.69
C MET A 17 -4.97 10.67 -2.30
N VAL A 18 -4.26 10.55 -3.44
CA VAL A 18 -3.91 9.26 -4.06
C VAL A 18 -3.20 8.36 -3.05
N SER A 19 -2.23 8.91 -2.33
CA SER A 19 -1.42 8.15 -1.38
C SER A 19 -2.26 7.56 -0.25
N VAL A 20 -3.12 8.36 0.39
CA VAL A 20 -4.01 7.88 1.47
C VAL A 20 -5.06 6.90 0.92
N LEU A 21 -5.67 7.20 -0.23
CA LEU A 21 -6.70 6.36 -0.84
C LEU A 21 -6.16 4.96 -1.18
N SER A 22 -4.89 4.87 -1.57
CA SER A 22 -4.23 3.60 -1.89
C SER A 22 -4.15 2.62 -0.71
N TYR A 23 -4.35 3.06 0.53
CA TYR A 23 -4.33 2.20 1.73
C TYR A 23 -5.72 1.67 2.13
N LEU A 24 -6.82 2.26 1.68
CA LEU A 24 -8.14 1.95 2.26
C LEU A 24 -8.58 0.51 2.00
N THR A 25 -8.69 0.13 0.73
CA THR A 25 -9.06 -1.21 0.29
C THR A 25 -8.46 -1.46 -1.08
N ILE A 26 -8.55 -2.69 -1.60
CA ILE A 26 -8.19 -2.97 -3.00
C ILE A 26 -9.00 -2.10 -3.97
N ILE A 27 -10.27 -1.84 -3.68
CA ILE A 27 -11.10 -0.93 -4.49
C ILE A 27 -10.56 0.51 -4.41
N GLY A 28 -10.23 0.99 -3.21
CA GLY A 28 -9.59 2.28 -3.00
C GLY A 28 -8.27 2.40 -3.77
N TRP A 29 -7.48 1.33 -3.81
CA TRP A 29 -6.24 1.28 -4.58
C TRP A 29 -6.46 1.42 -6.08
N VAL A 30 -7.46 0.74 -6.65
CA VAL A 30 -7.80 0.89 -8.08
C VAL A 30 -8.19 2.34 -8.39
N ILE A 31 -9.02 2.95 -7.53
CA ILE A 31 -9.42 4.37 -7.71
C ILE A 31 -8.20 5.28 -7.62
N ALA A 32 -7.34 5.09 -6.62
CA ALA A 32 -6.09 5.85 -6.46
C ALA A 32 -5.17 5.71 -7.68
N TYR A 33 -5.06 4.51 -8.24
CA TYR A 33 -4.26 4.24 -9.44
C TYR A 33 -4.79 4.98 -10.67
N VAL A 34 -6.12 4.96 -10.88
CA VAL A 34 -6.76 5.72 -11.97
C VAL A 34 -6.54 7.22 -11.79
N MET A 35 -6.71 7.74 -10.57
CA MET A 35 -6.47 9.16 -10.26
C MET A 35 -5.02 9.56 -10.51
N HIS A 36 -4.06 8.73 -10.09
CA HIS A 36 -2.63 8.95 -10.35
C HIS A 36 -2.30 8.97 -11.84
N ASN A 37 -2.93 8.11 -12.64
CA ASN A 37 -2.68 8.10 -14.09
C ASN A 37 -3.19 9.37 -14.79
N ASN A 38 -4.21 10.03 -14.23
CA ASN A 38 -4.68 11.32 -14.72
C ASN A 38 -3.75 12.46 -14.30
N GLU A 39 -3.31 12.47 -13.04
CA GLU A 39 -2.37 13.45 -12.51
C GLU A 39 -1.28 12.76 -11.69
N LYS A 40 -0.11 12.59 -12.32
CA LYS A 40 0.99 11.82 -11.75
C LYS A 40 1.69 12.63 -10.66
N SER A 41 1.98 11.95 -9.56
CA SER A 41 2.83 12.48 -8.49
C SER A 41 3.80 11.40 -8.00
N GLU A 42 5.03 11.81 -7.68
CA GLU A 42 6.01 10.90 -7.08
C GLU A 42 5.47 10.27 -5.78
N LEU A 43 4.72 11.05 -4.99
CA LEU A 43 4.16 10.60 -3.71
C LEU A 43 3.09 9.53 -3.93
N GLY A 44 2.17 9.77 -4.87
CA GLY A 44 1.14 8.82 -5.27
C GLY A 44 1.75 7.53 -5.82
N ALA A 45 2.72 7.63 -6.73
CA ALA A 45 3.41 6.48 -7.29
C ALA A 45 4.12 5.66 -6.20
N PHE A 46 4.82 6.33 -5.28
CA PHE A 46 5.52 5.69 -4.16
C PHE A 46 4.56 4.86 -3.28
N HIS A 47 3.44 5.46 -2.86
CA HIS A 47 2.48 4.78 -1.99
C HIS A 47 1.68 3.72 -2.73
N LEU A 48 1.33 3.91 -4.01
CA LEU A 48 0.69 2.90 -4.86
C LEU A 48 1.55 1.63 -4.98
N ARG A 49 2.86 1.77 -5.25
CA ARG A 49 3.80 0.65 -5.31
C ARG A 49 3.91 -0.07 -3.97
N GLN A 50 3.91 0.67 -2.87
CA GLN A 50 4.03 0.09 -1.54
C GLN A 50 2.77 -0.67 -1.11
N THR A 51 1.58 -0.10 -1.36
CA THR A 51 0.30 -0.70 -0.96
C THR A 51 -0.06 -1.91 -1.79
N ILE A 52 0.24 -1.92 -3.10
CA ILE A 52 0.03 -3.13 -3.91
C ILE A 52 0.92 -4.29 -3.44
N GLY A 53 2.17 -3.99 -3.04
CA GLY A 53 3.06 -4.97 -2.43
C GLY A 53 2.49 -5.54 -1.12
N LEU A 54 1.95 -4.68 -0.25
CA LEU A 54 1.27 -5.11 0.98
C LEU A 54 0.05 -6.00 0.69
N TYR A 55 -0.78 -5.64 -0.29
CA TYR A 55 -1.98 -6.42 -0.62
C TYR A 55 -1.63 -7.79 -1.22
N ILE A 56 -0.62 -7.86 -2.10
CA ILE A 56 -0.15 -9.13 -2.65
C ILE A 56 0.35 -10.05 -1.53
N ILE A 57 1.15 -9.52 -0.61
CA ILE A 57 1.63 -10.29 0.55
C ILE A 57 0.47 -10.77 1.42
N GLY A 58 -0.51 -9.90 1.70
CA GLY A 58 -1.71 -10.28 2.45
C GLY A 58 -2.50 -11.39 1.77
N ILE A 59 -2.68 -11.33 0.45
CA ILE A 59 -3.36 -12.37 -0.33
C ILE A 59 -2.58 -13.69 -0.28
N CYS A 60 -1.25 -13.66 -0.45
CA CYS A 60 -0.41 -14.85 -0.35
C CYS A 60 -0.53 -15.54 1.02
N ILE A 61 -0.49 -14.76 2.11
CA ILE A 61 -0.66 -15.26 3.48
C ILE A 61 -2.05 -15.88 3.66
N TRP A 62 -3.09 -15.22 3.16
CA TRP A 62 -4.47 -15.70 3.24
C TRP A 62 -4.67 -17.03 2.50
N ILE A 63 -4.14 -17.15 1.27
CA ILE A 63 -4.18 -18.40 0.50
C ILE A 63 -3.43 -19.52 1.23
N ALA A 64 -2.24 -19.23 1.78
CA ALA A 64 -1.47 -20.21 2.54
C ALA A 64 -2.24 -20.73 3.77
N GLN A 65 -2.91 -19.83 4.50
CA GLN A 65 -3.77 -20.22 5.63
C GLN A 65 -4.93 -21.11 5.19
N MET A 66 -5.59 -20.80 4.07
CA MET A 66 -6.69 -21.62 3.56
C MET A 66 -6.28 -23.07 3.28
N MET A 67 -5.05 -23.29 2.80
CA MET A 67 -4.54 -24.65 2.59
C MET A 67 -4.22 -25.38 3.91
N LEU A 68 -3.74 -24.67 4.92
CA LEU A 68 -3.38 -25.23 6.23
C LEU A 68 -4.60 -25.72 7.04
N VAL A 69 -5.77 -25.10 6.85
CA VAL A 69 -7.02 -25.48 7.54
C VAL A 69 -7.48 -26.89 7.18
N LEU A 70 -7.04 -27.43 6.03
CA LEU A 70 -7.37 -28.79 5.60
C LEU A 70 -6.69 -29.88 6.43
N ILE A 71 -5.67 -29.55 7.23
CA ILE A 71 -4.93 -30.49 8.08
C ILE A 71 -5.43 -30.35 9.53
N PRO A 72 -6.21 -31.32 10.07
CA PRO A 72 -6.71 -31.27 11.44
C PRO A 72 -5.57 -31.18 12.46
N VAL A 73 -5.82 -30.50 13.59
CA VAL A 73 -4.88 -30.27 14.71
C VAL A 73 -3.66 -29.41 14.36
N LEU A 74 -2.84 -29.77 13.37
CA LEU A 74 -1.66 -29.00 12.97
C LEU A 74 -2.04 -27.64 12.38
N GLY A 75 -3.09 -27.60 11.55
CA GLY A 75 -3.62 -26.36 10.99
C GLY A 75 -4.13 -25.39 12.06
N TRP A 76 -4.65 -25.91 13.19
CA TRP A 76 -5.14 -25.07 14.29
C TRP A 76 -4.00 -24.44 15.08
N ILE A 77 -2.94 -25.20 15.39
CA ILE A 77 -1.75 -24.68 16.07
C ILE A 77 -1.08 -23.59 15.23
N ILE A 78 -0.89 -23.85 13.93
CA ILE A 78 -0.33 -22.86 13.00
C ILE A 78 -1.28 -21.66 12.85
N GLY A 79 -2.59 -21.89 12.86
CA GLY A 79 -3.60 -20.83 12.82
C GLY A 79 -3.45 -19.81 13.96
N VAL A 80 -3.09 -20.25 15.17
CA VAL A 80 -2.81 -19.34 16.30
C VAL A 80 -1.57 -18.50 16.02
N LEU A 81 -0.50 -19.09 15.45
CA LEU A 81 0.71 -18.35 15.11
C LEU A 81 0.47 -17.30 14.01
N MET A 82 -0.44 -17.57 13.07
CA MET A 82 -0.81 -16.64 12.00
C MET A 82 -1.43 -15.33 12.52
N ILE A 83 -2.02 -15.32 13.72
CA ILE A 83 -2.54 -14.10 14.34
C ILE A 83 -1.43 -13.05 14.50
N PHE A 84 -0.24 -13.46 14.96
CA PHE A 84 0.90 -12.56 15.10
C PHE A 84 1.37 -11.99 13.75
N LEU A 85 1.30 -12.81 12.69
CA LEU A 85 1.64 -12.38 11.34
C LEU A 85 0.65 -11.33 10.82
N TYR A 86 -0.65 -11.52 11.03
CA TYR A 86 -1.66 -10.53 10.65
C TYR A 86 -1.53 -9.22 11.44
N ILE A 87 -1.22 -9.29 12.74
CA ILE A 87 -0.91 -8.12 13.55
C ILE A 87 0.31 -7.39 12.99
N GLY A 88 1.37 -8.12 12.63
CA GLY A 88 2.56 -7.55 11.99
C GLY A 88 2.22 -6.84 10.66
N LEU A 89 1.39 -7.46 9.82
CA LEU A 89 0.94 -6.86 8.56
C LEU A 89 0.11 -5.60 8.79
N LEU A 90 -0.77 -5.60 9.79
CA LEU A 90 -1.56 -4.43 10.19
C LEU A 90 -0.66 -3.28 10.67
N ILE A 91 0.39 -3.59 11.45
CA ILE A 91 1.38 -2.58 11.89
C ILE A 91 2.11 -1.99 10.68
N LEU A 92 2.57 -2.82 9.74
CA LEU A 92 3.24 -2.33 8.52
C LEU A 92 2.31 -1.46 7.67
N TRP A 93 1.04 -1.85 7.55
CA TRP A 93 0.01 -1.05 6.88
C TRP A 93 -0.20 0.30 7.57
N LEU A 94 -0.31 0.33 8.90
CA LEU A 94 -0.45 1.57 9.69
C LEU A 94 0.76 2.49 9.52
N ILE A 95 1.98 1.96 9.57
CA ILE A 95 3.21 2.75 9.35
C ILE A 95 3.18 3.42 7.98
N GLY A 96 2.79 2.67 6.94
CA GLY A 96 2.65 3.19 5.59
C GLY A 96 1.56 4.26 5.48
N LEU A 97 0.40 4.01 6.08
CA LEU A 97 -0.72 4.96 6.08
C LEU A 97 -0.36 6.26 6.80
N ILE A 98 0.28 6.19 7.96
CA ILE A 98 0.75 7.37 8.70
C ILE A 98 1.76 8.16 7.86
N ALA A 99 2.67 7.48 7.14
CA ALA A 99 3.58 8.15 6.22
C ALA A 99 2.82 8.87 5.08
N ALA A 100 1.80 8.22 4.50
CA ALA A 100 0.95 8.82 3.46
C ALA A 100 0.18 10.06 3.96
N ILE A 101 -0.43 9.98 5.15
CA ILE A 101 -1.14 11.10 5.79
C ILE A 101 -0.18 12.28 6.06
N ASN A 102 1.09 12.00 6.32
CA ASN A 102 2.11 13.03 6.50
C ASN A 102 2.77 13.50 5.19
N GLY A 103 2.42 12.90 4.04
CA GLY A 103 3.04 13.22 2.74
C GLY A 103 4.49 12.77 2.61
N ASN A 104 4.90 11.77 3.39
CA ASN A 104 6.28 11.31 3.46
C ASN A 104 6.49 10.00 2.68
N MET A 105 7.50 9.96 1.80
CA MET A 105 7.92 8.74 1.09
C MET A 105 8.78 7.83 1.97
N LYS A 106 8.24 7.39 3.11
CA LYS A 106 8.95 6.49 4.01
C LYS A 106 8.65 5.04 3.64
N PRO A 107 9.67 4.24 3.27
CA PRO A 107 9.45 2.84 2.98
C PRO A 107 9.07 2.10 4.26
N ILE A 108 8.03 1.27 4.19
CA ILE A 108 7.70 0.36 5.28
C ILE A 108 8.85 -0.64 5.46
N PRO A 109 9.19 -1.02 6.70
CA PRO A 109 10.20 -2.03 6.96
C PRO A 109 9.90 -3.33 6.19
N VAL A 110 10.95 -4.06 5.80
CA VAL A 110 10.91 -5.36 5.11
C VAL A 110 10.40 -5.32 3.66
N ILE A 111 9.31 -4.59 3.38
CA ILE A 111 8.58 -4.66 2.11
C ILE A 111 8.83 -3.43 1.25
N GLY A 112 8.96 -2.25 1.85
CA GLY A 112 8.87 -0.97 1.15
C GLY A 112 9.88 -0.83 0.00
N LYS A 113 11.16 -1.11 0.26
CA LYS A 113 12.22 -1.02 -0.77
C LYS A 113 12.00 -2.02 -1.91
N ASN A 114 11.63 -3.26 -1.58
CA ASN A 114 11.37 -4.30 -2.57
C ASN A 114 10.16 -3.96 -3.44
N ALA A 115 9.10 -3.44 -2.82
CA ALA A 115 7.91 -2.98 -3.53
C ALA A 115 8.22 -1.85 -4.52
N GLN A 116 9.11 -0.91 -4.18
CA GLN A 116 9.53 0.12 -5.12
C GLN A 116 10.24 -0.48 -6.36
N HIS A 117 11.03 -1.53 -6.18
CA HIS A 117 11.72 -2.21 -7.27
C HIS A 117 10.76 -3.04 -8.14
N TRP A 118 9.97 -3.91 -7.51
CA TRP A 118 9.04 -4.82 -8.20
C TRP A 118 7.96 -4.09 -8.98
N PHE A 119 7.46 -2.97 -8.45
CA PHE A 119 6.38 -2.20 -9.06
C PHE A 119 6.86 -0.91 -9.72
N SER A 120 8.14 -0.84 -10.11
CA SER A 120 8.76 0.32 -10.77
C SER A 120 8.10 0.75 -12.09
N GLY A 121 7.23 -0.09 -12.67
CA GLY A 121 6.37 0.27 -13.81
C GLY A 121 5.32 1.34 -13.49
N ILE A 122 4.95 1.52 -12.22
CA ILE A 122 4.11 2.63 -11.77
C ILE A 122 5.00 3.86 -11.66
N LYS A 123 4.94 4.73 -12.67
CA LYS A 123 5.67 6.01 -12.73
C LYS A 123 4.79 7.15 -12.25
#